data_AF-A0A7C9N8P2-F1
#
_entry.id   AF-A0A7C9N8P2-F1
#
_cell.length_a   1.000
_cell.length_b   1.000
_cell.length_c   1.000
_cell.angle_alpha   90.00
_cell.angle_beta   90.00
_cell.angle_gamma   90.00
#
_symmetry.space_group_name_H-M   'P 1'
#
loop_
_entity.id
_entity.type
_entity.pdbx_description
1 polymer ?
#
loop_
_entity_poly.entity_id
_entity_poly.type
_entity_poly.pdbx_seq_one_letter_code
_entity_poly.pdbx_strand_id
1 'polypeptide(L)'
;MINMVGSTMTALPLVIICGLIAHHYARKYNFVTLLEELPADGYDYMLMGTFSALYLIVFTVALQHPVQWQAYAASVFTIGFAALYLQLIVSKNKRVAANQALQNLNTYGHALSDLNTNLETFSHDYKNIMLGMTEMIDHGDIDQLQSYFKDEIQPTLQQFVTHSAVYKQLDDVSDDYVRGILFEKLNQAAQRHVRLNIVINQQIDFPSMEHLNLIRILGNLLDNAIDEASTSGKIVDVVIGELSN
;
A
#
# COMPACT_ATOMS: atom_id res chain seq x y z
N MET A 1 -57.78 -5.97 19.32
CA MET A 1 -57.72 -5.21 18.05
C MET A 1 -57.04 -3.84 18.20
N ILE A 2 -57.33 -3.07 19.27
CA ILE A 2 -56.75 -1.73 19.51
C ILE A 2 -55.21 -1.74 19.68
N ASN A 3 -54.62 -2.75 20.33
CA ASN A 3 -53.16 -2.83 20.50
C ASN A 3 -52.37 -3.14 19.21
N MET A 4 -52.98 -3.84 18.24
CA MET A 4 -52.28 -4.24 17.02
C MET A 4 -52.18 -3.10 16.00
N VAL A 5 -53.21 -2.25 15.94
CA VAL A 5 -53.22 -1.05 15.09
C VAL A 5 -52.31 0.04 15.68
N GLY A 6 -52.25 0.17 17.00
CA GLY A 6 -51.32 1.11 17.66
C GLY A 6 -49.85 0.75 17.48
N SER A 7 -49.49 -0.55 17.52
CA SER A 7 -48.12 -0.99 17.27
C SER A 7 -47.69 -0.84 15.82
N THR A 8 -48.59 -1.06 14.84
CA THR A 8 -48.26 -0.88 13.42
C THR A 8 -48.13 0.59 13.02
N MET A 9 -48.95 1.49 13.61
CA MET A 9 -48.85 2.94 13.37
C MET A 9 -47.54 3.55 13.90
N THR A 10 -46.97 3.01 14.98
CA THR A 10 -45.69 3.48 15.54
C THR A 10 -44.47 2.84 14.89
N ALA A 11 -44.58 1.60 14.39
CA ALA A 11 -43.47 0.90 13.74
C ALA A 11 -43.13 1.45 12.35
N LEU A 12 -44.14 1.82 11.54
CA LEU A 12 -43.96 2.35 10.18
C LEU A 12 -43.00 3.57 10.09
N PRO A 13 -43.21 4.64 10.88
CA PRO A 13 -42.31 5.80 10.82
C PRO A 13 -40.90 5.45 11.32
N LEU A 14 -40.77 4.53 12.28
CA LEU A 14 -39.47 4.10 12.81
C LEU A 14 -38.68 3.30 11.76
N VAL A 15 -39.34 2.43 11.00
CA VAL A 15 -38.75 1.70 9.86
C VAL A 15 -38.31 2.65 8.75
N ILE A 16 -39.11 3.68 8.44
CA ILE A 16 -38.77 4.68 7.43
C ILE A 16 -37.57 5.52 7.88
N ILE A 17 -37.53 5.93 9.15
CA ILE A 17 -36.39 6.68 9.72
C ILE A 17 -35.12 5.82 9.71
N CYS A 18 -35.20 4.56 10.14
CA CYS A 18 -34.08 3.62 10.05
C CYS A 18 -33.62 3.41 8.61
N GLY A 19 -34.54 3.29 7.65
CA GLY A 19 -34.23 3.16 6.23
C GLY A 19 -33.54 4.40 5.65
N LEU A 20 -33.99 5.60 6.04
CA LEU A 20 -33.37 6.87 5.61
C LEU A 20 -31.98 7.06 6.23
N ILE A 21 -31.80 6.70 7.50
CA ILE A 21 -30.49 6.70 8.16
C ILE A 21 -29.57 5.70 7.46
N ALA A 22 -30.02 4.46 7.24
CA ALA A 22 -29.26 3.44 6.53
C ALA A 22 -28.88 3.90 5.12
N HIS A 23 -29.79 4.53 4.37
CA HIS A 23 -29.52 5.08 3.04
C HIS A 23 -28.52 6.24 3.08
N HIS A 24 -28.63 7.15 4.06
CA HIS A 24 -27.71 8.26 4.25
C HIS A 24 -26.29 7.75 4.56
N TYR A 25 -26.15 6.78 5.47
CA TYR A 25 -24.87 6.15 5.78
C TYR A 25 -24.34 5.37 4.56
N ALA A 26 -25.19 4.63 3.86
CA ALA A 26 -24.79 3.88 2.67
C ALA A 26 -24.21 4.79 1.56
N ARG A 27 -24.80 5.98 1.38
CA ARG A 27 -24.34 6.96 0.40
C ARG A 27 -23.11 7.75 0.87
N LYS A 28 -23.01 8.07 2.16
CA LYS A 28 -21.87 8.81 2.73
C LYS A 28 -20.57 8.00 2.71
N TYR A 29 -20.66 6.68 2.86
CA TYR A 29 -19.50 5.79 2.89
C TYR A 29 -19.28 4.98 1.59
N ASN A 30 -19.98 5.32 0.48
CA ASN A 30 -19.87 4.57 -0.78
C ASN A 30 -20.02 3.05 -0.58
N PHE A 31 -21.05 2.66 0.17
CA PHE A 31 -21.23 1.30 0.68
C PHE A 31 -21.44 0.26 -0.44
N VAL A 32 -21.91 0.68 -1.61
CA VAL A 32 -22.08 -0.18 -2.80
C VAL A 32 -20.72 -0.56 -3.41
N THR A 33 -19.79 0.38 -3.54
CA THR A 33 -18.42 0.10 -3.99
C THR A 33 -17.63 -0.66 -2.92
N LEU A 34 -17.91 -0.44 -1.64
CA LEU A 34 -17.40 -1.27 -0.54
C LEU A 34 -17.83 -2.74 -0.68
N LEU A 35 -19.11 -2.98 -1.05
CA LEU A 35 -19.72 -4.29 -1.33
C LEU A 35 -19.22 -4.95 -2.62
N GLU A 36 -19.01 -4.20 -3.71
CA GLU A 36 -18.47 -4.73 -4.97
C GLU A 36 -17.01 -5.17 -4.84
N GLU A 37 -16.21 -4.46 -4.05
CA GLU A 37 -14.83 -4.86 -3.81
C GLU A 37 -14.73 -6.06 -2.84
N LEU A 38 -15.82 -6.53 -2.20
CA LEU A 38 -15.87 -7.64 -1.23
C LEU A 38 -16.18 -9.00 -1.92
N PRO A 39 -15.26 -9.66 -2.66
CA PRO A 39 -15.38 -11.09 -2.84
C PRO A 39 -14.97 -11.72 -1.49
N ALA A 40 -15.95 -12.05 -0.68
CA ALA A 40 -15.70 -12.92 0.47
C ALA A 40 -15.25 -14.30 -0.06
N ASP A 41 -14.37 -15.01 0.65
CA ASP A 41 -13.99 -16.35 0.18
C ASP A 41 -15.23 -17.27 0.21
N GLY A 42 -15.26 -18.33 -0.60
CA GLY A 42 -16.42 -19.23 -0.67
C GLY A 42 -16.91 -19.73 0.70
N TYR A 43 -15.98 -19.89 1.65
CA TYR A 43 -16.28 -20.27 3.03
C TYR A 43 -17.06 -19.20 3.81
N ASP A 44 -16.79 -17.91 3.59
CA ASP A 44 -17.47 -16.81 4.28
C ASP A 44 -18.95 -16.70 3.86
N TYR A 45 -19.23 -16.93 2.56
CA TYR A 45 -20.61 -17.02 2.05
C TYR A 45 -21.33 -18.27 2.55
N MET A 46 -20.63 -19.41 2.66
CA MET A 46 -21.20 -20.63 3.25
C MET A 46 -21.53 -20.42 4.73
N LEU A 47 -20.67 -19.76 5.50
CA LEU A 47 -20.92 -19.44 6.91
C LEU A 47 -22.13 -18.50 7.06
N MET A 48 -22.21 -17.43 6.28
CA MET A 48 -23.40 -16.56 6.28
C MET A 48 -24.67 -17.31 5.86
N GLY A 49 -24.57 -18.20 4.87
CA GLY A 49 -25.69 -19.03 4.42
C GLY A 49 -26.19 -19.97 5.51
N THR A 50 -25.27 -20.67 6.20
CA THR A 50 -25.63 -21.55 7.34
C THR A 50 -26.25 -20.77 8.50
N PHE A 51 -25.73 -19.59 8.82
CA PHE A 51 -26.28 -18.73 9.88
C PHE A 51 -27.67 -18.19 9.50
N SER A 52 -27.89 -17.84 8.23
CA SER A 52 -29.20 -17.44 7.70
C SER A 52 -30.22 -18.57 7.71
N ALA A 53 -29.80 -19.79 7.35
CA ALA A 53 -30.66 -20.97 7.42
C ALA A 53 -31.04 -21.31 8.88
N LEU A 54 -30.08 -21.22 9.80
CA LEU A 54 -30.31 -21.39 11.24
C LEU A 54 -31.31 -20.35 11.76
N TYR A 55 -31.17 -19.08 11.37
CA TYR A 55 -32.11 -18.03 11.72
C TYR A 55 -33.53 -18.35 11.27
N LEU A 56 -33.71 -18.79 10.02
CA LEU A 56 -35.03 -19.16 9.49
C LEU A 56 -35.65 -20.32 10.29
N ILE A 57 -34.87 -21.34 10.64
CA ILE A 57 -35.33 -22.47 11.46
C ILE A 57 -35.73 -22.02 12.87
N VAL A 58 -34.92 -21.20 13.53
CA VAL A 58 -35.25 -20.69 14.87
C VAL A 58 -36.48 -19.78 14.82
N PHE A 59 -36.63 -19.01 13.74
CA PHE A 59 -37.78 -18.13 13.54
C PHE A 59 -39.08 -18.92 13.36
N THR A 60 -39.08 -20.05 12.63
CA THR A 60 -40.29 -20.89 12.49
C THR A 60 -40.75 -21.48 13.83
N VAL A 61 -39.81 -21.84 14.72
CA VAL A 61 -40.12 -22.29 16.08
C VAL A 61 -40.65 -21.12 16.92
N ALA A 62 -40.05 -19.94 16.81
CA ALA A 62 -40.49 -18.75 17.53
C ALA A 62 -41.91 -18.30 17.16
N LEU A 63 -42.37 -18.57 15.93
CA LEU A 63 -43.75 -18.28 15.49
C LEU A 63 -44.82 -19.06 16.27
N GLN A 64 -44.48 -20.19 16.87
CA GLN A 64 -45.39 -20.98 17.72
C GLN A 64 -45.56 -20.38 19.13
N HIS A 65 -44.72 -19.42 19.49
CA HIS A 65 -44.69 -18.77 20.81
C HIS A 65 -45.23 -17.32 20.75
N PRO A 66 -45.58 -16.73 21.91
CA PRO A 66 -46.02 -15.33 21.99
C PRO A 66 -45.04 -14.35 21.35
N VAL A 67 -45.55 -13.21 20.88
CA VAL A 67 -44.79 -12.21 20.09
C VAL A 67 -43.53 -11.68 20.80
N GLN A 68 -43.47 -11.74 22.13
CA GLN A 68 -42.30 -11.33 22.91
C GLN A 68 -41.08 -12.24 22.66
N TRP A 69 -41.29 -13.56 22.55
CA TRP A 69 -40.22 -14.52 22.25
C TRP A 69 -39.65 -14.34 20.85
N GLN A 70 -40.50 -13.97 19.89
CA GLN A 70 -40.09 -13.63 18.52
C GLN A 70 -39.18 -12.39 18.51
N ALA A 71 -39.52 -11.36 19.27
CA ALA A 71 -38.73 -10.14 19.38
C ALA A 71 -37.34 -10.41 20.00
N TYR A 72 -37.26 -11.24 21.05
CA TYR A 72 -35.98 -11.60 21.66
C TYR A 72 -35.10 -12.41 20.69
N ALA A 73 -35.67 -13.40 19.99
CA ALA A 73 -34.94 -14.19 18.99
C ALA A 73 -34.39 -13.30 17.86
N ALA A 74 -35.23 -12.41 17.31
CA ALA A 74 -34.80 -11.48 16.26
C ALA A 74 -33.68 -10.53 16.74
N SER A 75 -33.75 -10.05 17.98
CA SER A 75 -32.74 -9.13 18.55
C SER A 75 -31.37 -9.80 18.66
N VAL A 76 -31.33 -11.03 19.19
CA VAL A 76 -30.09 -11.81 19.34
C VAL A 76 -29.45 -12.11 17.98
N PHE A 77 -30.24 -12.53 17.00
CA PHE A 77 -29.74 -12.79 15.66
C PHE A 77 -29.28 -11.53 14.93
N THR A 78 -29.96 -10.39 15.13
CA THR A 78 -29.52 -9.10 14.55
C THR A 78 -28.13 -8.71 15.06
N ILE A 79 -27.88 -8.85 16.36
CA ILE A 79 -26.57 -8.58 16.96
C ILE A 79 -25.52 -9.57 16.43
N GLY A 80 -25.86 -10.85 16.33
CA GLY A 80 -24.98 -11.89 15.78
C GLY A 80 -24.59 -11.65 14.32
N PHE A 81 -25.56 -11.27 13.48
CA PHE A 81 -25.31 -10.88 12.10
C PHE A 81 -24.41 -9.65 12.00
N ALA A 82 -24.64 -8.63 12.82
CA ALA A 82 -23.78 -7.45 12.87
C ALA A 82 -22.34 -7.80 13.25
N ALA A 83 -22.13 -8.68 14.23
CA ALA A 83 -20.80 -9.13 14.64
C ALA A 83 -20.09 -9.94 13.54
N LEU A 84 -20.78 -10.90 12.92
CA LEU A 84 -20.25 -11.67 11.78
C LEU A 84 -19.89 -10.76 10.60
N TYR A 85 -20.74 -9.77 10.32
CA TYR A 85 -20.51 -8.81 9.25
C TYR A 85 -19.27 -7.94 9.52
N LEU A 86 -19.10 -7.44 10.75
CA LEU A 86 -17.90 -6.70 11.16
C LEU A 86 -16.64 -7.56 11.04
N GLN A 87 -16.70 -8.83 11.45
CA GLN A 87 -15.58 -9.76 11.33
C GLN A 87 -15.16 -9.98 9.86
N LEU A 88 -16.13 -10.08 8.94
CA LEU A 88 -15.89 -10.24 7.51
C LEU A 88 -15.19 -9.01 6.92
N ILE A 89 -15.63 -7.80 7.28
CA ILE A 89 -14.97 -6.54 6.87
C ILE A 89 -13.52 -6.51 7.35
N VAL A 90 -13.28 -6.80 8.64
CA VAL A 90 -11.93 -6.79 9.23
C VAL A 90 -11.04 -7.82 8.53
N SER A 91 -11.54 -9.03 8.30
CA SER A 91 -10.79 -10.11 7.61
C SER A 91 -10.38 -9.69 6.20
N LYS A 92 -11.30 -9.12 5.41
CA LYS A 92 -10.98 -8.64 4.07
C LYS A 92 -9.97 -7.49 4.09
N ASN A 93 -10.14 -6.50 4.97
CA ASN A 93 -9.20 -5.37 5.05
C ASN A 93 -7.78 -5.85 5.34
N LYS A 94 -7.61 -6.87 6.20
CA LYS A 94 -6.32 -7.52 6.43
C LYS A 94 -5.77 -8.20 5.17
N ARG A 95 -6.61 -8.92 4.42
CA ARG A 95 -6.20 -9.58 3.16
C ARG A 95 -5.78 -8.60 2.07
N VAL A 96 -6.56 -7.53 1.86
CA VAL A 96 -6.23 -6.47 0.89
C VAL A 96 -4.91 -5.80 1.27
N ALA A 97 -4.74 -5.49 2.56
CA ALA A 97 -3.49 -4.93 3.08
C ALA A 97 -2.29 -5.87 2.85
N ALA A 98 -2.45 -7.17 3.11
CA ALA A 98 -1.41 -8.17 2.88
C ALA A 98 -1.08 -8.33 1.38
N ASN A 99 -2.08 -8.32 0.51
CA ASN A 99 -1.87 -8.41 -0.94
C ASN A 99 -1.13 -7.18 -1.50
N GLN A 100 -1.49 -5.99 -1.04
CA GLN A 100 -0.75 -4.76 -1.39
C GLN A 100 0.71 -4.83 -0.91
N ALA A 101 0.95 -5.35 0.29
CA ALA A 101 2.31 -5.56 0.79
C ALA A 101 3.12 -6.52 -0.09
N LEU A 102 2.51 -7.63 -0.50
CA LEU A 102 3.13 -8.61 -1.40
C LEU A 102 3.42 -8.03 -2.79
N GLN A 103 2.53 -7.19 -3.32
CA GLN A 103 2.77 -6.49 -4.58
C GLN A 103 3.98 -5.56 -4.47
N ASN A 104 4.04 -4.75 -3.41
CA ASN A 104 5.16 -3.84 -3.18
C ASN A 104 6.49 -4.58 -3.06
N LEU A 105 6.50 -5.71 -2.33
CA LEU A 105 7.67 -6.59 -2.23
C LEU A 105 8.14 -7.13 -3.59
N ASN A 106 7.19 -7.53 -4.44
CA ASN A 106 7.50 -8.07 -5.76
C ASN A 106 8.08 -6.98 -6.68
N THR A 107 7.46 -5.79 -6.67
CA THR A 107 7.97 -4.62 -7.40
C THR A 107 9.39 -4.25 -6.95
N TYR A 108 9.66 -4.32 -5.65
CA TYR A 108 11.01 -4.11 -5.12
C TYR A 108 12.00 -5.18 -5.61
N GLY A 109 11.63 -6.46 -5.55
CA GLY A 109 12.48 -7.55 -6.06
C GLY A 109 12.84 -7.39 -7.53
N HIS A 110 11.90 -6.92 -8.35
CA HIS A 110 12.16 -6.58 -9.75
C HIS A 110 13.14 -5.42 -9.89
N ALA A 111 12.94 -4.32 -9.16
CA ALA A 111 13.85 -3.18 -9.19
C ALA A 111 15.29 -3.54 -8.76
N LEU A 112 15.43 -4.43 -7.78
CA LEU A 112 16.73 -4.94 -7.33
C LEU A 112 17.40 -5.83 -8.39
N SER A 113 16.61 -6.69 -9.06
CA SER A 113 17.08 -7.51 -10.17
C SER A 113 17.58 -6.65 -11.34
N ASP A 114 16.84 -5.58 -11.67
CA ASP A 114 17.20 -4.64 -12.72
C ASP A 114 18.50 -3.89 -12.35
N LEU A 115 18.65 -3.47 -11.09
CA LEU A 115 19.89 -2.88 -10.61
C LEU A 115 21.07 -3.84 -10.74
N ASN A 116 20.92 -5.09 -10.30
CA ASN A 116 22.00 -6.07 -10.36
C ASN A 116 22.42 -6.33 -11.81
N THR A 117 21.46 -6.40 -12.72
CA THR A 117 21.71 -6.53 -14.16
C THR A 117 22.46 -5.31 -14.72
N ASN A 118 22.08 -4.10 -14.29
CA ASN A 118 22.78 -2.88 -14.69
C ASN A 118 24.22 -2.84 -14.15
N LEU A 119 24.47 -3.37 -12.94
CA LEU A 119 25.82 -3.47 -12.37
C LEU A 119 26.70 -4.47 -13.13
N GLU A 120 26.16 -5.63 -13.50
CA GLU A 120 26.88 -6.61 -14.32
C GLU A 120 27.23 -6.03 -15.70
N THR A 121 26.29 -5.33 -16.32
CA THR A 121 26.50 -4.63 -17.60
C THR A 121 27.58 -3.56 -17.46
N PHE A 122 27.53 -2.74 -16.41
CA PHE A 122 28.56 -1.75 -16.13
C PHE A 122 29.94 -2.39 -15.90
N SER A 123 30.03 -3.49 -15.14
CA SER A 123 31.29 -4.20 -14.92
C SER A 123 31.89 -4.74 -16.22
N HIS A 124 31.04 -5.24 -17.12
CA HIS A 124 31.46 -5.72 -18.43
C HIS A 124 31.97 -4.57 -19.31
N ASP A 125 31.23 -3.47 -19.39
CA ASP A 125 31.59 -2.31 -20.20
C ASP A 125 32.86 -1.63 -19.68
N TYR A 126 32.99 -1.53 -18.35
CA TYR A 126 34.21 -1.06 -17.70
C TYR A 126 35.43 -1.92 -18.08
N LYS A 127 35.28 -3.26 -18.09
CA LYS A 127 36.35 -4.17 -18.50
C LYS A 127 36.76 -3.94 -19.96
N ASN A 128 35.80 -3.73 -20.85
CA ASN A 128 36.07 -3.47 -22.27
C ASN A 128 36.77 -2.13 -22.49
N ILE A 129 36.35 -1.09 -21.76
CA ILE A 129 37.02 0.21 -21.76
C ILE A 129 38.48 0.08 -21.30
N MET A 130 38.74 -0.64 -20.20
CA MET A 130 40.10 -0.83 -19.69
C MET A 130 40.98 -1.62 -20.66
N LEU A 131 40.42 -2.63 -21.35
CA LEU A 131 41.12 -3.38 -22.40
C LEU A 131 41.47 -2.48 -23.60
N GLY A 132 40.51 -1.70 -24.09
CA GLY A 132 40.75 -0.77 -25.20
C GLY A 132 41.79 0.31 -24.86
N MET A 133 41.74 0.85 -23.64
CA MET A 133 42.77 1.78 -23.16
C MET A 133 44.17 1.14 -23.10
N THR A 134 44.26 -0.11 -22.65
CA THR A 134 45.54 -0.84 -22.59
C THR A 134 46.12 -1.02 -23.99
N GLU A 135 45.29 -1.40 -24.96
CA GLU A 135 45.69 -1.54 -26.36
C GLU A 135 46.16 -0.22 -26.97
N MET A 136 45.44 0.89 -26.73
CA MET A 136 45.80 2.21 -27.25
C MET A 136 47.11 2.74 -26.63
N ILE A 137 47.35 2.47 -25.34
CA ILE A 137 48.60 2.82 -24.66
C ILE A 137 49.78 2.03 -25.24
N ASP A 138 49.60 0.73 -25.50
CA ASP A 138 50.65 -0.13 -26.06
C ASP A 138 51.05 0.28 -27.50
N HIS A 139 50.12 0.83 -28.28
CA HIS A 139 50.38 1.35 -29.63
C HIS A 139 50.88 2.80 -29.67
N GLY A 140 50.89 3.51 -28.53
CA GLY A 140 51.40 4.88 -28.42
C GLY A 140 50.50 5.98 -28.98
N ASP A 141 49.22 5.69 -29.25
CA ASP A 141 48.29 6.59 -29.96
C ASP A 141 47.46 7.45 -28.99
N ILE A 142 48.10 8.48 -28.45
CA ILE A 142 47.54 9.35 -27.39
C ILE A 142 46.33 10.15 -27.86
N ASP A 143 46.26 10.53 -29.15
CA ASP A 143 45.12 11.29 -29.70
C ASP A 143 43.86 10.42 -29.77
N GLN A 144 44.00 9.14 -30.12
CA GLN A 144 42.91 8.18 -30.16
C GLN A 144 42.37 7.86 -28.76
N LEU A 145 43.27 7.75 -27.78
CA LEU A 145 42.91 7.61 -26.36
C LEU A 145 42.09 8.80 -25.85
N GLN A 146 42.43 10.02 -26.28
CA GLN A 146 41.77 11.24 -25.83
C GLN A 146 40.35 11.39 -26.38
N SER A 147 40.12 10.98 -27.64
CA SER A 147 38.77 10.89 -28.23
C SER A 147 37.95 9.80 -27.54
N TYR A 148 38.50 8.59 -27.41
CA TYR A 148 37.80 7.48 -26.76
C TYR A 148 37.35 7.82 -25.32
N PHE A 149 38.19 8.53 -24.56
CA PHE A 149 37.83 8.99 -23.23
C PHE A 149 36.64 9.97 -23.22
N LYS A 150 36.62 10.95 -24.13
CA LYS A 150 35.54 11.95 -24.20
C LYS A 150 34.23 11.38 -24.73
N ASP A 151 34.33 10.52 -25.73
CA ASP A 151 33.18 10.10 -26.52
C ASP A 151 32.48 8.87 -25.92
N GLU A 152 33.23 7.96 -25.28
CA GLU A 152 32.70 6.68 -24.77
C GLU A 152 32.74 6.58 -23.23
N ILE A 153 33.81 7.05 -22.60
CA ILE A 153 34.03 6.87 -21.14
C ILE A 153 33.28 7.93 -20.32
N GLN A 154 33.37 9.20 -20.70
CA GLN A 154 32.79 10.32 -19.96
C GLN A 154 31.25 10.26 -19.81
N PRO A 155 30.47 9.93 -20.86
CA PRO A 155 29.02 9.81 -20.75
C PRO A 155 28.59 8.66 -19.85
N THR A 156 29.25 7.50 -19.99
CA THR A 156 29.00 6.29 -19.20
C THR A 156 29.24 6.52 -17.70
N LEU A 157 30.32 7.23 -17.36
CA LEU A 157 30.61 7.62 -15.97
C LEU A 157 29.58 8.61 -15.41
N GLN A 158 29.13 9.61 -16.18
CA GLN A 158 28.12 10.56 -15.72
C GLN A 158 26.77 9.90 -15.44
N GLN A 159 26.37 8.96 -16.28
CA GLN A 159 25.12 8.22 -16.11
C GLN A 159 25.16 7.35 -14.83
N PHE A 160 26.31 6.73 -14.54
CA PHE A 160 26.54 5.96 -13.32
C PHE A 160 26.59 6.81 -12.04
N VAL A 161 27.29 7.95 -12.06
CA VAL A 161 27.37 8.86 -10.90
C VAL A 161 25.99 9.35 -10.49
N THR A 162 25.11 9.61 -11.45
CA THR A 162 23.74 10.08 -11.19
C THR A 162 22.88 8.98 -10.54
N HIS A 163 22.95 7.74 -11.02
CA HIS A 163 22.18 6.62 -10.45
C HIS A 163 22.75 6.13 -9.11
N SER A 164 24.08 6.10 -8.97
CA SER A 164 24.74 5.73 -7.71
C SER A 164 24.52 6.76 -6.61
N ALA A 165 24.40 8.06 -6.92
CA ALA A 165 24.07 9.08 -5.93
C ALA A 165 22.66 8.93 -5.33
N VAL A 166 21.70 8.41 -6.10
CA VAL A 166 20.35 8.07 -5.61
C VAL A 166 20.41 6.86 -4.68
N TYR A 167 21.18 5.84 -5.05
CA TYR A 167 21.38 4.64 -4.23
C TYR A 167 22.17 4.91 -2.95
N LYS A 168 23.18 5.77 -3.02
CA LYS A 168 24.04 6.13 -1.88
C LYS A 168 23.25 6.83 -0.77
N GLN A 169 22.17 7.55 -1.11
CA GLN A 169 21.26 8.14 -0.12
C GLN A 169 20.48 7.09 0.69
N LEU A 170 20.46 5.83 0.24
CA LEU A 170 19.71 4.73 0.84
C LEU A 170 20.62 3.64 1.44
N ASP A 171 21.94 3.79 1.35
CA ASP A 171 22.92 2.76 1.76
C ASP A 171 22.86 2.49 3.27
N ASP A 172 22.56 3.54 4.05
CA ASP A 172 22.45 3.50 5.52
C ASP A 172 21.07 3.00 6.02
N VAL A 173 20.13 2.64 5.13
CA VAL A 173 18.82 2.09 5.51
C VAL A 173 18.96 0.58 5.76
N SER A 174 19.08 0.12 7.00
CA SER A 174 19.23 -1.32 7.30
C SER A 174 18.00 -2.17 6.98
N ASP A 175 16.80 -1.58 6.94
CA ASP A 175 15.56 -2.28 6.62
C ASP A 175 15.24 -2.25 5.11
N ASP A 176 15.25 -3.44 4.49
CA ASP A 176 15.01 -3.62 3.05
C ASP A 176 13.65 -3.08 2.58
N TYR A 177 12.62 -3.13 3.44
CA TYR A 177 11.29 -2.62 3.11
C TYR A 177 11.26 -1.09 3.07
N VAL A 178 11.90 -0.44 4.06
CA VAL A 178 12.03 1.03 4.09
C VAL A 178 12.90 1.50 2.92
N ARG A 179 13.96 0.76 2.61
CA ARG A 179 14.82 1.05 1.46
C ARG A 179 14.04 1.02 0.14
N GLY A 180 13.19 0.02 -0.02
CA GLY A 180 12.35 -0.14 -1.21
C GLY A 180 11.35 0.99 -1.43
N ILE A 181 10.62 1.41 -0.39
CA ILE A 181 9.66 2.52 -0.51
C ILE A 181 10.36 3.85 -0.80
N LEU A 182 11.50 4.12 -0.15
CA LEU A 182 12.25 5.36 -0.40
C LEU A 182 12.81 5.41 -1.83
N PHE A 183 13.26 4.28 -2.37
CA PHE A 183 13.70 4.18 -3.77
C PHE A 183 12.56 4.44 -4.76
N GLU A 184 11.38 3.86 -4.52
CA GLU A 184 10.18 4.13 -5.32
C GLU A 184 9.85 5.63 -5.32
N LYS A 185 9.85 6.27 -4.14
CA LYS A 185 9.56 7.71 -4.01
C LYS A 185 10.60 8.60 -4.66
N LEU A 186 11.89 8.24 -4.61
CA LEU A 186 12.95 8.94 -5.34
C LEU A 186 12.71 8.91 -6.87
N ASN A 187 12.33 7.75 -7.41
CA ASN A 187 12.00 7.62 -8.83
C ASN A 187 10.71 8.37 -9.21
N GLN A 188 9.67 8.27 -8.37
CA GLN A 188 8.40 8.97 -8.58
C GLN A 188 8.59 10.49 -8.59
N ALA A 189 9.39 11.01 -7.65
CA ALA A 189 9.77 12.43 -7.60
C ALA A 189 10.54 12.84 -8.87
N ALA A 190 11.52 12.03 -9.30
CA ALA A 190 12.29 12.29 -10.52
C ALA A 190 11.40 12.35 -11.77
N GLN A 191 10.45 11.42 -11.92
CA GLN A 191 9.47 11.41 -13.02
C GLN A 191 8.57 12.65 -13.03
N ARG A 192 8.30 13.22 -11.85
CA ARG A 192 7.50 14.44 -11.69
C ARG A 192 8.34 15.72 -11.67
N HIS A 193 9.62 15.63 -12.02
CA HIS A 193 10.59 16.73 -11.99
C HIS A 193 10.71 17.42 -10.62
N VAL A 194 10.43 16.68 -9.53
CA VAL A 194 10.60 17.12 -8.14
C VAL A 194 11.96 16.66 -7.64
N ARG A 195 12.72 17.57 -7.01
CA ARG A 195 13.96 17.22 -6.32
C ARG A 195 13.63 16.73 -4.91
N LEU A 196 13.80 15.43 -4.69
CA LEU A 196 13.69 14.78 -3.39
C LEU A 196 15.10 14.42 -2.90
N ASN A 197 15.49 14.93 -1.74
CA ASN A 197 16.73 14.54 -1.07
C ASN A 197 16.40 13.77 0.21
N ILE A 198 17.13 12.69 0.45
CA ILE A 198 17.00 11.88 1.66
C ILE A 198 18.34 11.90 2.39
N VAL A 199 18.31 12.30 3.65
CA VAL A 199 19.46 12.35 4.56
C VAL A 199 19.21 11.42 5.74
N ILE A 200 20.12 10.48 5.95
CA ILE A 200 20.05 9.50 7.03
C ILE A 200 21.26 9.72 7.91
N ASN A 201 21.03 10.07 9.18
CA ASN A 201 22.12 10.48 10.07
C ASN A 201 22.80 9.31 10.80
N GLN A 202 22.18 8.13 10.81
CA GLN A 202 22.68 6.93 11.50
C GLN A 202 21.96 5.68 10.99
N GLN A 203 22.57 4.49 11.16
CA GLN A 203 21.94 3.22 10.81
C GLN A 203 20.69 3.02 11.69
N ILE A 204 19.51 2.94 11.07
CA ILE A 204 18.23 2.91 11.80
C ILE A 204 17.69 1.49 11.81
N ASP A 205 17.84 0.81 12.94
CA ASP A 205 17.05 -0.39 13.20
C ASP A 205 15.62 0.01 13.52
N PHE A 206 14.72 -0.30 12.59
CA PHE A 206 13.30 -0.03 12.79
C PHE A 206 12.73 -1.05 13.80
N PRO A 207 12.07 -0.61 14.88
CA PRO A 207 11.46 -1.53 15.81
C PRO A 207 10.40 -2.37 15.09
N SER A 208 10.31 -3.66 15.44
CA SER A 208 9.39 -4.68 14.88
C SER A 208 7.88 -4.35 14.97
N MET A 209 7.49 -3.12 15.35
CA MET A 209 6.13 -2.62 15.19
C MET A 209 5.74 -2.68 13.72
N GLU A 210 4.67 -3.42 13.42
CA GLU A 210 4.13 -3.74 12.08
C GLU A 210 4.78 -2.92 10.96
N HIS A 211 5.86 -3.44 10.34
CA HIS A 211 6.61 -2.79 9.25
C HIS A 211 5.66 -2.18 8.20
N LEU A 212 4.51 -2.83 7.99
CA LEU A 212 3.41 -2.37 7.15
C LEU A 212 2.87 -0.97 7.51
N ASN A 213 2.67 -0.66 8.78
CA ASN A 213 2.17 0.65 9.22
C ASN A 213 3.22 1.74 9.00
N LEU A 214 4.48 1.43 9.28
CA LEU A 214 5.60 2.34 9.04
C LEU A 214 5.71 2.67 7.54
N ILE A 215 5.72 1.65 6.68
CA ILE A 215 5.77 1.80 5.21
C ILE A 215 4.60 2.65 4.71
N ARG A 216 3.38 2.40 5.23
CA ARG A 216 2.19 3.18 4.86
C ARG A 216 2.28 4.64 5.29
N ILE A 217 2.76 4.90 6.51
CA ILE A 217 2.93 6.27 7.00
C ILE A 217 3.97 7.00 6.15
N LEU A 218 5.14 6.39 5.92
CA LEU A 218 6.21 6.93 5.08
C LEU A 218 5.74 7.20 3.65
N GLY A 219 5.10 6.22 3.02
CA GLY A 219 4.56 6.34 1.66
C GLY A 219 3.59 7.50 1.53
N ASN A 220 2.58 7.57 2.40
CA ASN A 220 1.57 8.64 2.38
C ASN A 220 2.18 10.02 2.64
N LEU A 221 3.15 10.11 3.55
CA LEU A 221 3.78 11.38 3.89
C LEU A 221 4.58 11.93 2.69
N LEU A 222 5.34 11.04 2.04
CA LEU A 222 6.17 11.39 0.88
C LEU A 222 5.33 11.66 -0.37
N ASP A 223 4.26 10.91 -0.60
CA ASP A 223 3.32 11.20 -1.69
C ASP A 223 2.74 12.61 -1.56
N ASN A 224 2.24 12.98 -0.37
CA ASN A 224 1.71 14.32 -0.12
C ASN A 224 2.78 15.41 -0.33
N ALA A 225 4.02 15.16 0.10
CA ALA A 225 5.10 16.11 -0.07
C ALA A 225 5.49 16.28 -1.55
N ILE A 226 5.57 15.18 -2.31
CA ILE A 226 5.89 15.19 -3.75
C ILE A 226 4.75 15.86 -4.54
N ASP A 227 3.49 15.57 -4.21
CA ASP A 227 2.31 16.17 -4.84
C ASP A 227 2.31 17.70 -4.69
N GLU A 228 2.48 18.19 -3.48
CA GLU A 228 2.56 19.63 -3.19
C GLU A 228 3.79 20.29 -3.83
N ALA A 229 4.94 19.60 -3.79
CA ALA A 229 6.16 20.08 -4.43
C ALA A 229 6.04 20.18 -5.95
N SER A 230 5.34 19.24 -6.59
CA SER A 230 5.09 19.25 -8.03
C SER A 230 4.25 20.45 -8.47
N THR A 231 3.36 20.93 -7.60
CA THR A 231 2.48 22.08 -7.88
C THR A 231 3.15 23.41 -7.53
N SER A 232 4.03 23.43 -6.52
CA SER A 232 4.64 24.65 -5.98
C SER A 232 6.09 24.90 -6.42
N GLY A 233 6.74 23.95 -7.11
CA GLY A 233 8.13 24.03 -7.55
C GLY A 233 9.16 23.98 -6.41
N LYS A 234 8.77 23.46 -5.24
CA LYS A 234 9.61 23.40 -4.03
C LYS A 234 10.41 22.10 -3.96
N ILE A 235 11.49 22.11 -3.17
CA ILE A 235 12.35 20.96 -2.90
C ILE A 235 11.78 20.21 -1.68
N VAL A 236 11.85 18.88 -1.70
CA VAL A 236 11.49 18.04 -0.55
C VAL A 236 12.76 17.49 0.06
N ASP A 237 13.06 17.89 1.30
CA ASP A 237 14.17 17.33 2.08
C ASP A 237 13.62 16.47 3.21
N VAL A 238 14.08 15.22 3.27
CA VAL A 238 13.67 14.22 4.27
C VAL A 238 14.87 13.87 5.13
N VAL A 239 14.75 14.07 6.43
CA VAL A 239 15.79 13.71 7.41
C VAL A 239 15.27 12.59 8.30
N ILE A 240 15.99 11.48 8.35
CA ILE A 240 15.66 10.34 9.21
C ILE A 240 16.80 10.15 10.21
N GLY A 241 16.47 10.23 11.51
CA GLY A 241 17.40 10.10 12.62
C GLY A 241 16.68 10.15 13.97
N GLU A 242 17.39 9.86 15.07
CA GLU A 242 16.81 10.06 16.40
C GLU A 242 16.57 11.55 16.68
N LEU A 243 15.41 11.85 17.28
CA LEU A 243 15.17 13.16 17.87
C LEU A 243 16.11 13.32 19.07
N SER A 244 17.17 14.11 18.92
CA SER A 244 17.91 14.58 20.08
C SER A 244 16.95 15.40 20.94
N ASN A 245 16.67 14.92 22.14
CA ASN A 245 15.93 15.65 23.17
C ASN A 245 16.61 16.98 23.50
#